data_AF-A0A0R3WQ41-F1
#
_entry.id   AF-A0A0R3WQ41-F1
#
_cell.length_a   1.000
_cell.length_b   1.000
_cell.length_c   1.000
_cell.angle_alpha   90.00
_cell.angle_beta   90.00
_cell.angle_gamma   90.00
#
_symmetry.space_group_name_H-M   'P 1'
#
loop_
_entity.id
_entity.type
_entity.pdbx_description
1 polymer ?
#
loop_
_entity_poly.entity_id
_entity_poly.type
_entity_poly.pdbx_seq_one_letter_code
_entity_poly.pdbx_strand_id
1 'polypeptide(L)'
;MRSEGTDFLDEILMEEQKQYSKAYSEAFQLSSQATPSSELADRSDELHSAWIHGLQCGAQLGAELFSYKGLADEVVASSTLRPVSPSVEEVNKHHPICIAQQLLHLLTNPPGPLSRSCQEFVKDPTSETNLSLIRNKAKQLKAALRIPTARKTTENYDF
;
A
#
# COMPACT_ATOMS: atom_id res chain seq x y z
N MET A 1 84.86 15.86 13.07
CA MET A 1 83.68 15.63 13.91
C MET A 1 82.53 16.45 13.32
N ARG A 2 81.68 15.85 12.48
CA ARG A 2 80.45 16.49 12.00
C ARG A 2 79.32 15.99 12.87
N SER A 3 78.58 16.92 13.45
CA SER A 3 77.36 16.68 14.21
C SER A 3 76.35 16.00 13.29
N GLU A 4 76.05 14.72 13.55
CA GLU A 4 74.85 14.05 13.03
C GLU A 4 73.64 14.61 13.78
N GLY A 5 73.27 15.85 13.45
CA GLY A 5 71.99 16.41 13.81
C GLY A 5 70.98 15.96 12.77
N THR A 6 69.89 15.36 13.23
CA THR A 6 68.71 15.01 12.41
C THR A 6 68.36 16.19 11.49
N ASP A 7 68.23 15.91 10.19
CA ASP A 7 67.90 16.91 9.19
C ASP A 7 66.56 17.55 9.57
N PHE A 8 66.45 18.86 9.48
CA PHE A 8 65.25 19.61 9.90
C PHE A 8 63.97 19.07 9.22
N LEU A 9 64.12 18.54 8.01
CA LEU A 9 63.04 17.89 7.27
C LEU A 9 62.63 16.54 7.87
N ASP A 10 63.56 15.78 8.44
CA ASP A 10 63.27 14.51 9.12
C ASP A 10 62.50 14.75 10.42
N GLU A 11 62.80 15.84 11.14
CA GLU A 11 62.08 16.24 12.36
C GLU A 11 60.63 16.65 12.03
N ILE A 12 60.41 17.41 10.96
CA ILE A 12 59.07 17.77 10.49
C ILE A 12 58.28 16.52 10.09
N LEU A 13 58.86 15.63 9.29
CA LEU A 13 58.19 14.42 8.81
C LEU A 13 57.80 13.48 9.96
N MET A 14 58.68 13.35 10.96
CA MET A 14 58.39 12.57 12.18
C MET A 14 57.24 13.15 12.99
N GLU A 15 57.19 14.48 13.16
CA GLU A 15 56.13 15.12 13.94
C GLU A 15 54.79 15.10 13.18
N GLU A 16 54.79 15.25 11.85
CA GLU A 16 53.60 15.05 11.02
C GLU A 16 53.09 13.61 11.12
N GLN A 17 53.96 12.61 10.96
CA GLN A 17 53.57 11.20 11.06
C GLN A 17 52.98 10.86 12.44
N LYS A 18 53.53 11.46 13.50
CA LYS A 18 53.01 11.34 14.87
C LYS A 18 51.64 12.00 15.03
N GLN A 19 51.43 13.19 14.43
CA GLN A 19 50.12 13.85 14.42
C GLN A 19 49.07 13.02 13.67
N TYR A 20 49.40 12.48 12.48
CA TYR A 20 48.51 11.61 11.73
C TYR A 20 48.19 10.32 12.48
N SER A 21 49.19 9.69 13.10
CA SER A 21 49.01 8.49 13.92
C SER A 21 48.12 8.75 15.14
N LYS A 22 48.29 9.90 15.80
CA LYS A 22 47.46 10.33 16.93
C LYS A 22 46.02 10.59 16.50
N ALA A 23 45.82 11.35 15.41
CA ALA A 23 44.49 11.62 14.88
C ALA A 23 43.78 10.32 14.45
N TYR A 24 44.50 9.38 13.83
CA TYR A 24 43.97 8.07 13.47
C TYR A 24 43.60 7.24 14.70
N SER A 25 44.46 7.23 15.72
CA SER A 25 44.22 6.51 16.98
C SER A 25 43.05 7.09 17.76
N GLU A 26 42.92 8.41 17.81
CA GLU A 26 41.79 9.12 18.42
C GLU A 26 40.49 8.88 17.66
N ALA A 27 40.52 8.94 16.32
CA ALA A 27 39.36 8.61 15.48
C ALA A 27 38.96 7.13 15.63
N PHE A 28 39.93 6.22 15.72
CA PHE A 28 39.67 4.80 15.96
C PHE A 28 39.08 4.57 17.35
N GLN A 29 39.60 5.24 18.39
CA GLN A 29 39.04 5.21 19.74
C GLN A 29 37.62 5.80 19.79
N LEU A 30 37.36 6.91 19.10
CA LEU A 30 36.01 7.48 18.95
C LEU A 30 35.07 6.54 18.20
N SER A 31 35.54 5.80 17.19
CA SER A 31 34.73 4.81 16.45
C SER A 31 34.47 3.52 17.23
N SER A 32 35.41 3.13 18.10
CA SER A 32 35.31 1.92 18.94
C SER A 32 34.61 2.19 20.27
N GLN A 33 34.61 3.44 20.73
CA GLN A 33 33.77 3.97 21.81
C GLN A 33 32.48 4.59 21.31
N ALA A 34 32.20 4.56 20.00
CA ALA A 34 30.87 4.83 19.49
C ALA A 34 29.97 3.77 20.13
N THR A 35 29.36 4.15 21.25
CA THR A 35 28.27 3.45 21.91
C THR A 35 27.45 2.82 20.81
N PRO A 36 27.21 1.48 20.83
CA PRO A 36 26.39 0.85 19.80
C PRO A 36 25.15 1.71 19.66
N SER A 37 25.03 2.31 18.48
CA SER A 37 23.99 3.27 18.14
C SER A 37 22.70 2.73 18.72
N SER A 38 22.19 3.44 19.73
CA SER A 38 20.85 3.37 20.31
C SER A 38 20.12 2.09 19.94
N GLU A 39 19.96 1.18 20.90
CA GLU A 39 18.84 0.24 20.88
C GLU A 39 17.62 1.00 20.33
N LEU A 40 17.16 0.59 19.14
CA LEU A 40 16.00 1.23 18.52
C LEU A 40 14.90 1.20 19.57
N ALA A 41 14.26 2.35 19.81
CA ALA A 41 13.14 2.41 20.75
C ALA A 41 12.18 1.26 20.44
N ASP A 42 11.74 0.54 21.47
CA ASP A 42 10.81 -0.56 21.29
C ASP A 42 9.50 -0.01 20.69
N ARG A 43 9.27 -0.35 19.42
CA ARG A 43 8.11 0.06 18.62
C ARG A 43 7.06 -1.04 18.51
N SER A 44 7.15 -2.07 19.35
CA SER A 44 6.26 -3.23 19.29
C SER A 44 4.78 -2.85 19.35
N ASP A 45 4.42 -1.89 20.21
CA ASP A 45 3.04 -1.38 20.32
C ASP A 45 2.57 -0.67 19.04
N GLU A 46 3.42 0.16 18.43
CA GLU A 46 3.08 0.86 17.19
C GLU A 46 2.95 -0.10 16.01
N LEU A 47 3.84 -1.10 15.94
CA LEU A 47 3.76 -2.17 14.95
C LEU A 47 2.51 -3.03 15.15
N HIS A 48 2.14 -3.32 16.39
CA HIS A 48 0.93 -4.06 16.71
C HIS A 48 -0.34 -3.27 16.33
N SER A 49 -0.38 -1.98 16.67
CA SER A 49 -1.46 -1.08 16.28
C SER A 49 -1.60 -0.97 14.76
N ALA A 50 -0.48 -0.79 14.04
CA ALA A 50 -0.47 -0.76 12.58
C ALA A 50 -0.97 -2.09 11.97
N TRP A 51 -0.63 -3.23 12.57
CA TRP A 51 -1.10 -4.53 12.14
C TRP A 51 -2.61 -4.69 12.33
N ILE A 52 -3.15 -4.33 13.50
CA ILE A 52 -4.61 -4.35 13.76
C ILE A 52 -5.34 -3.45 12.76
N HIS A 53 -4.85 -2.23 12.57
CA HIS A 53 -5.44 -1.29 11.62
C HIS A 53 -5.41 -1.85 10.19
N GLY A 54 -4.30 -2.48 9.78
CA GLY A 54 -4.19 -3.18 8.50
C GLY A 54 -5.24 -4.28 8.32
N LEU A 55 -5.47 -5.10 9.35
CA LEU A 55 -6.52 -6.13 9.33
C LEU A 55 -7.92 -5.52 9.20
N GLN A 56 -8.22 -4.46 9.95
CA GLN A 56 -9.51 -3.78 9.89
C GLN A 56 -9.76 -3.19 8.49
N CYS A 57 -8.77 -2.47 7.93
CA CYS A 57 -8.86 -1.94 6.56
C CYS A 57 -9.04 -3.06 5.52
N GLY A 58 -8.31 -4.17 5.66
CA GLY A 58 -8.45 -5.34 4.79
C GLY A 58 -9.85 -5.95 4.85
N ALA A 59 -10.40 -6.12 6.05
CA ALA A 59 -11.76 -6.64 6.24
C ALA A 59 -12.82 -5.70 5.64
N GLN A 60 -12.68 -4.38 5.84
CA GLN A 60 -13.56 -3.38 5.24
C GLN A 60 -13.52 -3.42 3.70
N LEU A 61 -12.34 -3.54 3.12
CA LEU A 61 -12.17 -3.67 1.67
C LEU A 61 -12.82 -4.97 1.16
N GLY A 62 -12.61 -6.09 1.84
CA GLY A 62 -13.25 -7.36 1.50
C GLY A 62 -14.77 -7.25 1.48
N ALA A 63 -15.36 -6.70 2.56
CA ALA A 63 -16.79 -6.48 2.66
C ALA A 63 -17.32 -5.54 1.55
N GLU A 64 -16.58 -4.48 1.23
CA GLU A 64 -16.90 -3.56 0.13
C GLU A 64 -16.98 -4.31 -1.22
N LEU A 65 -15.95 -5.10 -1.55
CA LEU A 65 -15.87 -5.80 -2.84
C LEU A 65 -16.94 -6.88 -2.98
N PHE A 66 -17.20 -7.66 -1.91
CA PHE A 66 -18.27 -8.66 -1.92
C PHE A 66 -19.67 -8.04 -1.99
N SER A 67 -19.87 -6.87 -1.36
CA SER A 67 -21.13 -6.12 -1.50
C SER A 67 -21.38 -5.68 -2.94
N TYR A 68 -20.35 -5.18 -3.63
CA TYR A 68 -20.45 -4.82 -5.05
C TYR A 68 -20.74 -6.03 -5.94
N LYS A 69 -20.08 -7.16 -5.67
CA LYS A 69 -20.35 -8.42 -6.38
C LYS A 69 -21.80 -8.85 -6.20
N GLY A 70 -22.29 -8.89 -4.96
CA GLY A 70 -23.67 -9.29 -4.65
C GLY A 70 -24.70 -8.42 -5.35
N LEU A 71 -24.52 -7.09 -5.32
CA LEU A 71 -25.39 -6.15 -6.02
C LEU A 71 -25.40 -6.40 -7.54
N ALA A 72 -24.22 -6.60 -8.13
CA ALA A 72 -24.12 -6.83 -9.57
C ALA A 72 -24.72 -8.18 -9.99
N ASP A 73 -24.52 -9.24 -9.21
CA ASP A 73 -25.13 -10.55 -9.41
C ASP A 73 -26.67 -10.45 -9.38
N GLU A 74 -27.23 -9.73 -8.40
CA GLU A 74 -28.68 -9.55 -8.25
C GLU A 74 -29.30 -8.79 -9.44
N VAL A 75 -28.63 -7.75 -9.94
CA VAL A 75 -29.08 -6.99 -11.11
C VAL A 75 -29.10 -7.86 -12.37
N VAL A 76 -28.07 -8.68 -12.57
CA VAL A 76 -28.00 -9.60 -13.71
C VAL A 76 -29.08 -10.68 -13.60
N ALA A 77 -29.26 -11.28 -12.42
CA ALA A 77 -30.29 -12.29 -12.18
C ALA A 77 -31.73 -11.75 -12.34
N SER A 78 -31.98 -10.50 -11.92
CA SER A 78 -33.29 -9.87 -12.06
C SER A 78 -33.65 -9.61 -13.53
N SER A 79 -32.66 -9.42 -14.39
CA SER A 79 -32.88 -9.25 -15.84
C SER A 79 -33.19 -10.55 -16.56
N THR A 80 -32.64 -11.68 -16.11
CA THR A 80 -32.90 -12.98 -16.76
C THR A 80 -34.28 -13.53 -16.42
N LEU A 81 -34.86 -13.10 -15.30
CA LEU A 81 -36.20 -13.49 -14.84
C LEU A 81 -37.35 -12.64 -15.42
N ARG A 82 -37.07 -11.43 -15.94
CA ARG A 82 -38.08 -10.56 -16.54
C ARG A 82 -38.02 -10.73 -18.06
N PRO A 83 -39.08 -11.25 -18.73
CA PRO A 83 -39.08 -11.38 -20.18
C PRO A 83 -39.12 -9.97 -20.78
N VAL A 84 -37.96 -9.49 -21.22
CA VAL A 84 -37.85 -8.25 -21.97
C VAL A 84 -38.34 -8.55 -23.38
N SER A 85 -39.54 -8.06 -23.71
CA SER A 85 -40.02 -8.00 -25.10
C SER A 85 -38.92 -7.42 -25.99
N PRO A 86 -38.73 -7.93 -27.22
CA PRO A 86 -37.62 -7.53 -28.09
C PRO A 86 -37.94 -6.18 -28.73
N SER A 87 -38.03 -5.12 -27.93
CA SER A 87 -37.85 -3.77 -28.46
C SER A 87 -36.35 -3.54 -28.54
N VAL A 88 -35.92 -3.25 -29.76
CA VAL A 88 -34.59 -2.88 -30.23
C VAL A 88 -34.05 -1.66 -29.47
N GLU A 89 -33.75 -1.82 -28.19
CA GLU A 89 -32.97 -0.85 -27.43
C GLU A 89 -31.53 -1.31 -27.53
N GLU A 90 -30.77 -0.62 -28.39
CA GLU A 90 -29.32 -0.54 -28.27
C GLU A 90 -29.01 -0.38 -26.77
N VAL A 91 -28.54 -1.46 -26.14
CA VAL A 91 -28.33 -1.48 -24.70
C VAL A 91 -27.26 -0.43 -24.42
N ASN A 92 -27.73 0.73 -24.02
CA ASN A 92 -26.92 1.91 -23.86
C ASN A 92 -25.81 1.56 -22.86
N LYS A 93 -24.57 2.01 -23.04
CA LYS A 93 -23.44 1.66 -22.15
C LYS A 93 -23.69 2.00 -20.67
N HIS A 94 -24.72 2.81 -20.41
CA HIS A 94 -25.20 3.26 -19.11
C HIS A 94 -26.32 2.40 -18.53
N HIS A 95 -26.74 1.34 -19.21
CA HIS A 95 -27.79 0.44 -18.74
C HIS A 95 -27.28 -0.33 -17.49
N PRO A 96 -28.09 -0.45 -16.42
CA PRO A 96 -27.67 -1.11 -15.17
C PRO A 96 -27.08 -2.51 -15.38
N ILE A 97 -27.64 -3.29 -16.30
CA ILE A 97 -27.16 -4.65 -16.64
C ILE A 97 -25.74 -4.62 -17.21
N CYS A 98 -25.47 -3.73 -18.18
CA CYS A 98 -24.13 -3.63 -18.77
C CYS A 98 -23.10 -3.18 -17.75
N ILE A 99 -23.46 -2.24 -16.86
CA ILE A 99 -22.59 -1.80 -15.78
C ILE A 99 -22.33 -2.94 -14.79
N ALA A 100 -23.37 -3.71 -14.43
CA ALA A 100 -23.25 -4.86 -13.54
C ALA A 100 -22.34 -5.95 -14.14
N GLN A 101 -22.51 -6.29 -15.41
CA GLN A 101 -21.63 -7.25 -16.11
C GLN A 101 -20.18 -6.77 -16.16
N GLN A 102 -19.94 -5.49 -16.45
CA GLN A 102 -18.59 -4.89 -16.41
C GLN A 102 -17.99 -4.94 -15.00
N LEU A 103 -18.79 -4.64 -13.97
CA LEU A 103 -18.34 -4.67 -12.58
C LEU A 103 -17.98 -6.09 -12.14
N LEU A 104 -18.80 -7.09 -12.49
CA LEU A 104 -18.50 -8.50 -12.26
C LEU A 104 -17.21 -8.90 -12.96
N HIS A 105 -17.04 -8.52 -14.22
CA HIS A 105 -15.81 -8.80 -14.96
C HIS A 105 -14.57 -8.21 -14.28
N LEU A 106 -14.62 -6.95 -13.83
CA LEU A 106 -13.51 -6.32 -13.10
C LEU A 106 -13.22 -6.98 -11.76
N LEU A 107 -14.24 -7.56 -11.10
CA LEU A 107 -14.10 -8.21 -9.80
C LEU A 107 -13.54 -9.63 -9.90
N THR A 108 -13.91 -10.40 -10.93
CA THR A 108 -13.61 -11.85 -11.02
C THR A 108 -12.68 -12.26 -12.17
N ASN A 109 -12.68 -11.55 -13.30
CA ASN A 109 -11.98 -11.92 -14.53
C ASN A 109 -10.65 -11.14 -14.71
N PRO A 110 -9.66 -11.64 -15.47
CA PRO A 110 -8.36 -11.92 -14.86
C PRO A 110 -7.33 -10.78 -14.78
N PRO A 111 -6.62 -10.68 -13.64
CA PRO A 111 -7.05 -11.18 -12.33
C PRO A 111 -7.71 -10.03 -11.57
N GLY A 112 -9.03 -10.10 -11.41
CA GLY A 112 -9.77 -9.21 -10.53
C GLY A 112 -9.45 -9.47 -9.06
N PRO A 113 -9.73 -8.54 -8.15
CA PRO A 113 -9.34 -8.66 -6.74
C PRO A 113 -9.99 -9.83 -6.01
N LEU A 114 -11.15 -10.34 -6.47
CA LEU A 114 -11.83 -11.47 -5.82
C LEU A 114 -11.36 -12.84 -6.32
N SER A 115 -10.61 -12.91 -7.42
CA SER A 115 -10.04 -14.15 -7.94
C SER A 115 -8.58 -14.37 -7.54
N ARG A 116 -7.96 -13.40 -6.86
CA ARG A 116 -6.57 -13.49 -6.37
C ARG A 116 -6.51 -13.84 -4.89
N SER A 117 -5.40 -14.45 -4.49
CA SER A 117 -5.05 -14.50 -3.07
C SER A 117 -4.73 -13.10 -2.54
N CYS A 118 -4.90 -12.88 -1.23
CA CYS A 118 -4.52 -11.61 -0.60
C CYS A 118 -3.04 -11.28 -0.82
N GLN A 119 -2.16 -12.29 -0.86
CA GLN A 119 -0.73 -12.10 -1.10
C GLN A 119 -0.42 -11.61 -2.52
N GLU A 120 -1.13 -12.11 -3.53
CA GLU A 120 -0.98 -11.64 -4.92
C GLU A 120 -1.62 -10.27 -5.13
N PHE A 121 -2.70 -9.98 -4.41
CA PHE A 121 -3.38 -8.69 -4.47
C PHE A 121 -2.49 -7.55 -3.96
N VAL A 122 -1.81 -7.74 -2.81
CA VAL A 122 -0.93 -6.72 -2.20
C VAL A 122 0.30 -6.44 -3.05
N LYS A 123 0.76 -7.42 -3.84
CA LYS A 123 1.94 -7.28 -4.71
C LYS A 123 1.63 -6.62 -6.05
N ASP A 124 0.36 -6.35 -6.36
CA ASP A 124 -0.03 -5.75 -7.64
C ASP A 124 0.13 -4.21 -7.60
N PRO A 125 1.04 -3.64 -8.40
CA PRO A 125 1.23 -2.19 -8.48
C PRO A 125 0.03 -1.46 -9.07
N THR A 126 -0.89 -2.16 -9.74
CA THR A 126 -2.11 -1.58 -10.34
C THR A 126 -3.34 -1.70 -9.45
N SER A 127 -3.20 -2.30 -8.26
CA SER A 127 -4.31 -2.59 -7.33
C SER A 127 -5.14 -1.35 -6.99
N GLU A 128 -4.53 -0.22 -6.65
CA GLU A 128 -5.24 1.02 -6.31
C GLU A 128 -6.04 1.60 -7.49
N THR A 129 -5.47 1.57 -8.69
CA THR A 129 -6.14 2.00 -9.92
C THR A 129 -7.34 1.11 -10.23
N ASN A 130 -7.15 -0.21 -10.11
CA ASN A 130 -8.22 -1.19 -10.32
C ASN A 130 -9.34 -1.02 -9.28
N LEU A 131 -9.02 -0.81 -8.00
CA LEU A 131 -9.99 -0.52 -6.95
C LEU A 131 -10.76 0.78 -7.23
N SER A 132 -10.08 1.81 -7.71
CA SER A 132 -10.71 3.09 -8.06
C SER A 132 -11.70 2.93 -9.21
N LEU A 133 -11.34 2.14 -10.22
CA LEU A 133 -12.21 1.79 -11.35
C LEU A 133 -13.44 0.99 -10.88
N ILE A 134 -13.24 -0.03 -10.05
CA ILE A 134 -14.30 -0.84 -9.45
C ILE A 134 -15.27 0.04 -8.66
N ARG A 135 -14.76 0.93 -7.80
CA ARG A 135 -15.56 1.88 -7.02
C ARG A 135 -16.35 2.84 -7.90
N ASN A 136 -15.75 3.35 -8.98
CA ASN A 136 -16.44 4.21 -9.94
C ASN A 136 -17.60 3.45 -10.62
N LYS A 137 -17.34 2.22 -11.07
CA LYS A 137 -18.37 1.38 -11.67
C LYS A 137 -19.49 1.02 -10.69
N ALA A 138 -19.16 0.73 -9.43
CA ALA A 138 -20.14 0.52 -8.38
C ALA A 138 -20.99 1.77 -8.11
N LYS A 139 -20.39 2.97 -8.11
CA LYS A 139 -21.14 4.24 -8.01
C LYS A 139 -22.09 4.45 -9.19
N GLN A 140 -21.62 4.17 -10.41
CA GLN A 140 -22.45 4.24 -11.62
C GLN A 140 -23.65 3.28 -11.52
N LEU A 141 -23.42 2.05 -11.06
CA LEU A 141 -24.48 1.06 -10.87
C LEU A 141 -25.51 1.53 -9.83
N LYS A 142 -25.05 1.97 -8.66
CA LYS A 142 -25.93 2.49 -7.60
C LYS A 142 -26.76 3.68 -8.07
N ALA A 143 -26.14 4.62 -8.80
CA ALA A 143 -26.84 5.77 -9.38
C ALA A 143 -27.90 5.35 -10.41
N ALA A 144 -27.57 4.41 -11.29
CA ALA A 144 -28.49 3.89 -12.30
C ALA A 144 -29.68 3.14 -11.68
N LEU A 145 -29.46 2.46 -10.55
CA LEU A 145 -30.50 1.79 -9.76
C LEU A 145 -31.26 2.74 -8.83
N ARG A 146 -30.86 4.03 -8.76
CA ARG A 146 -31.38 5.03 -7.82
C ARG A 146 -31.31 4.57 -6.35
N ILE A 147 -30.33 3.72 -6.01
CA ILE A 147 -30.10 3.30 -4.63
C ILE A 147 -29.52 4.51 -3.89
N PRO A 148 -30.18 5.03 -2.84
CA PRO A 148 -29.62 6.09 -2.04
C PRO A 148 -28.31 5.58 -1.44
N THR A 149 -27.19 6.25 -1.71
CA THR A 149 -25.98 6.01 -0.93
C THR A 149 -26.26 6.44 0.50
N ALA A 150 -26.50 5.48 1.38
CA ALA A 150 -26.54 5.73 2.82
C ALA A 150 -25.27 6.48 3.19
N ARG A 151 -25.43 7.66 3.80
CA ARG A 151 -24.32 8.44 4.35
C ARG A 151 -23.52 7.53 5.27
N LYS A 152 -22.20 7.50 5.11
CA LYS A 152 -21.29 6.86 6.07
C LYS A 152 -21.56 7.47 7.45
N THR A 153 -22.25 6.75 8.32
CA THR A 153 -22.11 6.92 9.77
C THR A 153 -20.74 6.36 10.10
N THR A 154 -19.75 7.23 10.20
CA THR A 154 -18.52 6.93 10.93
C THR A 154 -18.92 6.76 12.39
N GLU A 155 -19.27 5.54 12.78
CA GLU A 155 -19.16 5.15 14.18
C GLU A 155 -17.66 5.10 14.47
N ASN A 156 -17.14 6.19 15.05
CA ASN A 156 -15.84 6.18 15.69
C ASN A 156 -15.94 5.18 16.85
N TYR A 157 -15.47 3.96 16.65
CA TYR A 157 -15.10 3.10 17.76
C TYR A 157 -13.71 3.56 18.19
N ASP A 158 -13.68 4.41 19.22
CA ASP A 158 -12.47 4.64 20.01
C ASP A 158 -12.10 3.30 20.67
N PHE A 159 -10.91 2.78 20.36
CA PHE A 159 -10.24 1.68 21.06
C PHE A 159 -9.08 2.25 21.86
#